data_AF-A0A381SFK9-F1
#
_entry.id   AF-A0A381SFK9-F1
#
_cell.length_a   1.000
_cell.length_b   1.000
_cell.length_c   1.000
_cell.angle_alpha   90.00
_cell.angle_beta   90.00
_cell.angle_gamma   90.00
#
_symmetry.space_group_name_H-M   'P 1'
#
loop_
_entity.id
_entity.type
_entity.pdbx_description
1 polymer ?
#
loop_
_entity_poly.entity_id
_entity_poly.type
_entity_poly.pdbx_seq_one_letter_code
_entity_poly.pdbx_strand_id
1 'polypeptide(L)'
;MIKSTDCRSNQTTKVHIERTRRWCWSYFLAFTLALSCVSTYAEIAPLRALPGHQRAVELINYFIQRYHYRTAQLNDDLSSQILDRYIETLDANRSYFLA
;
A
#
# COMPACT_ATOMS: atom_id res chain seq x y z
N MET A 1 -67.24 12.24 37.83
CA MET A 1 -67.21 10.79 37.57
C MET A 1 -66.26 10.55 36.40
N ILE A 2 -64.94 10.63 36.64
CA ILE A 2 -63.95 9.51 36.58
C ILE A 2 -64.22 8.59 35.37
N LYS A 3 -63.35 8.48 34.36
CA LYS A 3 -62.02 7.86 34.50
C LYS A 3 -61.17 8.11 33.23
N SER A 4 -59.92 8.51 33.45
CA SER A 4 -58.84 8.46 32.48
C SER A 4 -58.42 7.00 32.28
N THR A 5 -58.41 6.52 31.03
CA THR A 5 -57.90 5.18 30.67
C THR A 5 -56.66 5.30 29.80
N ASP A 6 -55.54 5.42 30.52
CA ASP A 6 -54.31 4.61 30.41
C ASP A 6 -53.64 4.41 29.03
N CYS A 7 -52.66 5.28 28.75
CA CYS A 7 -51.55 5.06 27.82
C CYS A 7 -50.52 4.10 28.44
N ARG A 8 -50.66 2.78 28.25
CA ARG A 8 -49.71 1.77 28.79
C ARG A 8 -49.13 0.78 27.77
N SER A 9 -49.65 0.71 26.54
CA SER A 9 -49.22 -0.32 25.57
C SER A 9 -47.97 0.02 24.74
N ASN A 10 -47.54 1.29 24.71
CA ASN A 10 -46.46 1.76 23.83
C ASN A 10 -45.07 1.79 24.49
N GLN A 11 -44.96 1.53 25.79
CA GLN A 11 -43.70 1.60 26.53
C GLN A 11 -42.94 0.27 26.56
N THR A 12 -43.64 -0.88 26.55
CA THR A 12 -43.01 -2.20 26.64
C THR A 12 -42.40 -2.68 25.32
N THR A 13 -42.96 -2.28 24.18
CA THR A 13 -42.43 -2.61 22.84
C THR A 13 -41.16 -1.83 22.50
N LYS A 14 -41.06 -0.58 22.96
CA LYS A 14 -39.89 0.30 22.73
C LYS A 14 -38.62 -0.26 23.38
N VAL A 15 -38.72 -0.76 24.61
CA VAL A 15 -37.56 -1.27 25.37
C VAL A 15 -36.99 -2.57 24.77
N HIS A 16 -37.84 -3.45 24.22
CA HIS A 16 -37.38 -4.67 23.56
C HIS A 16 -36.66 -4.37 22.23
N ILE A 17 -37.14 -3.41 21.44
CA ILE A 17 -36.57 -3.03 20.14
C ILE A 17 -35.20 -2.36 20.28
N GLU A 18 -34.98 -1.54 21.32
CA GLU A 18 -33.66 -0.91 21.54
C GLU A 18 -32.60 -1.89 22.06
N ARG A 19 -33.02 -2.90 22.84
CA ARG A 19 -32.12 -3.93 23.37
C ARG A 19 -31.65 -4.89 22.27
N THR A 20 -32.53 -5.25 21.34
CA THR A 20 -32.17 -6.06 20.16
C THR A 20 -31.34 -5.28 19.15
N ARG A 21 -31.59 -3.97 18.96
CA ARG A 21 -30.79 -3.08 18.10
C ARG A 21 -29.33 -2.96 18.58
N ARG A 22 -29.11 -2.89 19.89
CA ARG A 22 -27.78 -2.86 20.51
C ARG A 22 -27.00 -4.16 20.29
N TRP A 23 -27.69 -5.30 20.37
CA TRP A 23 -27.07 -6.60 20.13
C TRP A 23 -26.71 -6.79 18.65
N CYS A 24 -27.59 -6.38 17.73
CA CYS A 24 -27.29 -6.40 16.30
C CYS A 24 -26.09 -5.51 15.94
N TRP A 25 -25.96 -4.33 16.56
CA TRP A 25 -24.80 -3.47 16.37
C TRP A 25 -23.50 -4.04 16.95
N SER A 26 -23.53 -4.70 18.11
CA SER A 26 -22.34 -5.38 18.64
C SER A 26 -21.94 -6.58 17.78
N TYR A 27 -22.90 -7.35 17.25
CA TYR A 27 -22.61 -8.44 16.33
C TYR A 27 -22.07 -7.93 14.99
N PHE A 28 -22.62 -6.83 14.46
CA PHE A 28 -22.11 -6.19 13.24
C PHE A 28 -20.69 -5.65 13.44
N LEU A 29 -20.41 -5.00 14.58
CA LEU A 29 -19.08 -4.48 14.92
C LEU A 29 -18.06 -5.61 15.15
N ALA A 30 -18.45 -6.69 15.82
CA ALA A 30 -17.62 -7.88 15.98
C ALA A 30 -17.35 -8.59 14.63
N PHE A 31 -18.35 -8.64 13.75
CA PHE A 31 -18.21 -9.20 12.40
C PHE A 31 -17.27 -8.36 11.52
N THR A 32 -17.36 -7.03 11.59
CA THR A 32 -16.40 -6.15 10.89
C THR A 32 -14.97 -6.28 11.42
N LEU A 33 -14.80 -6.54 12.72
CA LEU A 33 -13.49 -6.73 13.34
C LEU A 33 -12.85 -8.07 12.95
N ALA A 34 -13.66 -9.13 12.83
CA ALA A 34 -13.19 -10.46 12.45
C ALA A 34 -12.91 -10.62 10.95
N LEU A 35 -13.46 -9.74 10.10
CA LEU A 35 -13.35 -9.86 8.63
C LEU A 35 -12.06 -9.26 8.05
N SER A 36 -11.19 -8.68 8.88
CA SER A 36 -9.94 -8.08 8.41
C SER A 36 -8.83 -9.12 8.28
N CYS A 37 -8.94 -10.00 7.30
CA CYS A 37 -7.79 -10.73 6.76
C CYS A 37 -7.83 -10.67 5.22
N VAL A 38 -7.51 -9.49 4.69
CA VAL A 38 -7.17 -9.38 3.26
C VAL A 38 -5.67 -9.64 3.15
N SER A 39 -5.31 -10.85 2.72
CA SER A 39 -3.92 -11.19 2.43
C SER A 39 -3.66 -10.82 0.97
N THR A 40 -3.11 -9.63 0.74
CA THR A 40 -2.68 -9.19 -0.60
C THR A 40 -1.35 -9.87 -0.94
N TYR A 41 -1.37 -11.16 -1.20
CA TYR A 41 -0.26 -11.82 -1.87
C TYR A 41 -0.42 -11.59 -3.37
N ALA A 42 0.25 -10.56 -3.89
CA ALA A 42 0.36 -10.36 -5.32
C ALA A 42 1.50 -11.26 -5.83
N GLU A 43 1.22 -12.09 -6.84
CA GLU A 43 2.29 -12.73 -7.60
C GLU A 43 3.12 -11.63 -8.29
N ILE A 44 4.39 -11.54 -7.91
CA ILE A 44 5.32 -10.59 -8.49
C ILE A 44 5.82 -11.21 -9.80
N ALA A 45 5.30 -10.72 -10.92
CA ALA A 45 5.81 -11.11 -12.23
C ALA A 45 7.29 -10.70 -12.35
N PRO A 46 8.17 -11.57 -12.89
CA PRO A 46 9.58 -11.25 -13.02
C PRO A 46 9.76 -10.10 -14.03
N LEU A 47 10.45 -9.06 -13.59
CA LEU A 47 10.83 -7.94 -14.44
C LEU A 47 11.87 -8.41 -15.47
N ARG A 48 11.70 -8.00 -16.73
CA ARG A 48 12.66 -8.24 -17.81
C ARG A 48 12.95 -6.94 -18.54
N ALA A 49 14.19 -6.76 -18.97
CA ALA A 49 14.55 -5.65 -19.83
C ALA A 49 13.80 -5.78 -21.17
N LEU A 50 13.15 -4.70 -21.61
CA LEU A 50 12.57 -4.62 -22.94
C LEU A 50 13.69 -4.59 -24.00
N PRO A 51 13.45 -5.10 -25.23
CA PRO A 51 14.45 -5.11 -26.31
C PRO A 51 15.09 -3.75 -26.62
N GLY A 52 14.37 -2.65 -26.39
CA GLY A 52 14.87 -1.28 -26.64
C GLY A 52 15.83 -0.74 -25.57
N HIS A 53 15.89 -1.34 -24.38
CA HIS A 53 16.69 -0.78 -23.28
C HIS A 53 18.19 -0.89 -23.54
N GLN A 54 18.66 -1.96 -24.17
CA GLN A 54 20.08 -2.09 -24.54
C GLN A 54 20.50 -0.96 -25.47
N ARG A 55 19.70 -0.72 -26.53
CA ARG A 55 19.96 0.37 -27.47
C ARG A 55 19.88 1.75 -26.81
N ALA A 56 18.95 1.93 -25.89
CA ALA A 56 18.84 3.18 -25.15
C ALA A 56 20.09 3.45 -24.30
N VAL A 57 20.61 2.45 -23.59
CA VAL A 57 21.84 2.59 -22.78
C VAL A 57 23.05 2.96 -23.64
N GLU A 58 23.21 2.32 -24.80
CA GLU A 58 24.28 2.68 -25.76
C GLU A 58 24.20 4.15 -26.19
N LEU A 59 23.01 4.61 -26.56
CA LEU A 59 22.80 5.99 -26.99
C LEU A 59 23.03 6.98 -25.86
N ILE A 60 22.52 6.69 -24.66
CA ILE A 60 22.72 7.52 -23.47
C ILE A 60 24.22 7.66 -23.18
N ASN A 61 24.96 6.55 -23.18
CA ASN A 61 26.40 6.56 -22.96
C ASN A 61 27.13 7.38 -24.04
N TYR A 62 26.76 7.21 -25.32
CA TYR A 62 27.31 8.01 -26.42
C TYR A 62 27.07 9.51 -26.23
N PHE A 63 25.84 9.92 -25.88
CA PHE A 63 25.51 11.32 -25.68
C PHE A 63 26.22 11.93 -24.47
N ILE A 64 26.28 11.20 -23.35
CA ILE A 64 26.99 11.66 -22.15
C ILE A 64 28.48 11.82 -22.44
N GLN A 65 29.12 10.83 -23.06
CA GLN A 65 30.54 10.89 -23.37
C GLN A 65 30.89 12.03 -24.33
N ARG A 66 30.03 12.32 -25.31
CA ARG A 66 30.33 13.27 -26.39
C ARG A 66 29.88 14.71 -26.13
N TYR A 67 28.77 14.91 -25.43
CA TYR A 67 28.11 16.21 -25.31
C TYR A 67 28.02 16.74 -23.88
N HIS A 68 28.30 15.93 -22.87
CA HIS A 68 28.29 16.42 -21.50
C HIS A 68 29.48 17.37 -21.25
N TYR A 69 29.23 18.50 -20.57
CA TYR A 69 30.25 19.54 -20.32
C TYR A 69 31.48 18.99 -19.58
N ARG A 70 31.24 18.15 -18.56
CA ARG A 70 32.30 17.38 -17.91
C ARG A 70 32.53 16.11 -18.70
N THR A 71 33.78 15.85 -19.08
CA THR A 71 34.22 14.59 -19.67
C THR A 71 33.98 13.45 -18.67
N ALA A 72 32.88 12.72 -18.87
CA ALA A 72 32.54 11.52 -18.13
C ALA A 72 32.80 10.33 -19.05
N GLN A 73 33.69 9.43 -18.63
CA GLN A 73 33.90 8.15 -19.29
C GLN A 73 33.33 7.06 -18.39
N LEU A 74 32.64 6.09 -18.99
CA LEU A 74 32.11 4.94 -18.26
C LEU A 74 33.25 3.94 -18.00
N ASN A 75 33.94 4.13 -16.88
CA ASN A 75 35.02 3.27 -16.38
C ASN A 75 34.61 2.60 -15.06
N ASP A 76 35.50 1.78 -14.49
CA ASP A 76 35.24 1.03 -13.25
C ASP A 76 34.97 1.93 -12.04
N ASP A 77 35.68 3.06 -11.93
CA ASP A 77 35.47 4.00 -10.82
C ASP A 77 34.09 4.66 -10.88
N LEU A 78 33.63 5.06 -12.07
CA LEU A 78 32.32 5.67 -12.26
C LEU A 78 31.21 4.61 -12.12
N SER A 79 31.41 3.40 -12.65
CA SER A 79 30.42 2.33 -12.56
C SER A 79 30.21 1.87 -11.11
N SER A 80 31.27 1.82 -10.30
CA SER A 80 31.15 1.58 -8.85
C SER A 80 30.26 2.63 -8.18
N GLN A 81 30.49 3.92 -8.45
CA GLN A 81 29.69 5.00 -7.89
C GLN A 81 28.22 4.94 -8.36
N ILE A 82 27.97 4.58 -9.63
CA ILE A 82 26.62 4.39 -10.15
C ILE A 82 25.91 3.24 -9.43
N LEU A 83 26.60 2.12 -9.19
CA LEU A 83 26.05 0.99 -8.48
C LEU A 83 25.70 1.34 -7.03
N ASP A 84 26.60 2.04 -6.32
CA ASP A 84 26.36 2.48 -4.95
C ASP A 84 25.10 3.36 -4.87
N ARG A 85 24.97 4.32 -5.79
CA ARG A 85 23.77 5.17 -5.89
C ARG A 85 22.53 4.37 -6.25
N TYR A 86 22.64 3.39 -7.14
CA TYR A 86 21.52 2.54 -7.51
C TYR A 86 20.97 1.76 -6.30
N ILE A 87 21.85 1.13 -5.51
CA ILE A 87 21.45 0.42 -4.28
C ILE A 87 20.87 1.38 -3.25
N GLU A 88 21.45 2.56 -3.07
CA GLU A 88 20.91 3.61 -2.19
C GLU A 88 19.50 4.06 -2.62
N THR A 89 19.24 4.18 -3.93
CA THR A 89 17.90 4.52 -4.43
C THR A 89 16.89 3.37 -4.29
N LEU A 90 17.35 2.12 -4.32
CA LEU A 90 16.50 0.95 -4.16
C LEU A 90 16.10 0.71 -2.69
N ASP A 91 17.03 0.91 -1.76
CA ASP A 91 16.83 0.63 -0.33
C ASP A 91 17.57 1.65 0.55
N ALA A 92 17.09 2.90 0.56
CA ALA A 92 17.70 3.97 1.33
C ALA A 92 17.74 3.70 2.85
N ASN A 93 16.75 2.95 3.37
CA ASN A 93 16.66 2.61 4.79
C ASN A 93 17.48 1.36 5.17
N ARG A 94 18.03 0.64 4.18
CA ARG A 94 18.81 -0.59 4.38
C ARG A 94 18.02 -1.67 5.13
N SER A 95 16.74 -1.80 4.81
CA SER A 95 15.83 -2.73 5.50
C SER A 95 15.65 -4.06 4.76
N TYR A 96 16.08 -4.14 3.50
CA TYR A 96 15.80 -5.29 2.62
C TYR A 96 17.05 -6.07 2.22
N PHE A 97 18.14 -5.39 1.88
CA PHE A 97 19.38 -6.07 1.48
C PHE A 97 20.19 -6.56 2.69
N LEU A 98 20.76 -7.76 2.58
CA LEU A 98 21.61 -8.38 3.60
C LEU A 98 23.09 -8.01 3.35
N ALA A 99 23.86 -7.86 4.44
CA ALA A 99 25.28 -7.47 4.40
C ALA A 99 26.22 -8.68 4.28
#